data_AF-I1HQR9-F1
#
_entry.id   AF-I1HQR9-F1
#
_cell.length_a   1.000
_cell.length_b   1.000
_cell.length_c   1.000
_cell.angle_alpha   90.00
_cell.angle_beta   90.00
_cell.angle_gamma   90.00
#
_symmetry.space_group_name_H-M   'P 1'
#
loop_
_entity.id
_entity.type
_entity.pdbx_description
1 polymer ?
#
loop_
_entity_poly.entity_id
_entity_poly.type
_entity_poly.pdbx_seq_one_letter_code
_entity_poly.pdbx_strand_id
1 'polypeptide(L)'
;MRADIRAAHDAKHQEGCETDGDGTESPLYGDVLESVVERVTAPDLAAAAWVSREWLRAVRSTLRRRPRRLPWLVVHRRRTTAAYDPHAGAWLAVHHAPRNATPAHVRLVRGARGDRVCALSSSGLDVAGDPLGLGTPAARVVPMKAPAVWRVDPVLAAVGDRVVALGGACRLALAEGEDAAAVEVHEDGGWTACDPMPPALRESAAATWLSAAATDQRVYLVDRATGWASWFDPAKRRWGPVRQLRPDASVSTWAVAPGRAAAGADAERLVLFGAKREENNVVVQTWEVDGDALDLSSSPGAANDAAMPGEMSEKLFPREEDEGEMFLPSIGVCGNAVGGYVYNAAELGNGAVLYELREGRQKGSAVERWEWVPCAPSMRADPVGRAILASSPVGLDELVFPSRAC
;
A
#
# COMPACT_ATOMS: atom_id res chain seq x y z
N MET A 1 -27.46 -80.88 2.27
CA MET A 1 -28.58 -80.56 1.34
C MET A 1 -28.56 -79.05 1.18
N ARG A 2 -27.95 -78.38 0.20
CA ARG A 2 -27.36 -78.62 -1.14
C ARG A 2 -25.99 -77.87 -1.18
N ALA A 3 -24.86 -78.46 -1.62
CA ALA A 3 -24.23 -78.37 -2.97
C ALA A 3 -24.05 -76.90 -3.47
N ASP A 4 -22.88 -76.36 -3.84
CA ASP A 4 -21.78 -76.78 -4.74
C ASP A 4 -20.46 -76.07 -4.34
N ILE A 5 -19.26 -76.69 -4.27
CA ILE A 5 -18.32 -77.19 -5.29
C ILE A 5 -17.85 -76.13 -6.32
N ARG A 6 -16.62 -75.61 -6.13
CA ARG A 6 -15.53 -75.71 -7.13
C ARG A 6 -14.17 -75.28 -6.57
N ALA A 7 -13.30 -76.28 -6.46
CA ALA A 7 -11.85 -76.15 -6.35
C ALA A 7 -11.21 -76.31 -7.74
N ALA A 8 -10.07 -75.67 -7.96
CA ALA A 8 -8.83 -76.23 -8.55
C ALA A 8 -7.97 -75.06 -9.08
N HIS A 9 -6.78 -74.77 -8.53
CA HIS A 9 -5.50 -75.48 -8.65
C HIS A 9 -4.79 -75.15 -9.98
N ASP A 10 -3.70 -74.40 -9.94
CA ASP A 10 -2.38 -74.89 -10.38
C ASP A 10 -1.28 -73.85 -10.17
N ALA A 11 -0.24 -74.31 -9.47
CA ALA A 11 1.05 -73.65 -9.33
C ALA A 11 2.01 -74.20 -10.39
N LYS A 12 2.81 -73.33 -11.03
CA LYS A 12 4.09 -73.73 -11.61
C LYS A 12 5.10 -72.58 -11.71
N HIS A 13 6.13 -72.72 -10.88
CA HIS A 13 7.54 -72.35 -10.99
C HIS A 13 8.08 -71.62 -12.24
N GLN A 14 8.88 -70.57 -11.93
CA GLN A 14 10.21 -70.19 -12.45
C GLN A 14 10.40 -69.79 -13.93
N GLU A 15 10.75 -68.51 -14.16
CA GLU A 15 12.06 -68.05 -14.67
C GLU A 15 12.10 -66.51 -14.69
N GLY A 16 13.27 -65.92 -14.39
CA GLY A 16 13.43 -64.50 -14.05
C GLY A 16 13.77 -63.57 -15.21
N CYS A 17 13.68 -62.27 -14.93
CA CYS A 17 14.53 -61.22 -15.49
C CYS A 17 14.34 -59.95 -14.66
N GLU A 18 15.45 -59.29 -14.32
CA GLU A 18 15.54 -57.99 -13.66
C GLU A 18 14.70 -56.92 -14.37
N THR A 19 14.17 -55.95 -13.62
CA THR A 19 14.03 -54.55 -14.07
C THR A 19 13.66 -53.67 -12.87
N ASP A 20 14.58 -52.76 -12.57
CA ASP A 20 14.36 -51.34 -12.32
C ASP A 20 13.46 -50.89 -11.16
N GLY A 21 14.15 -50.40 -10.14
CA GLY A 21 13.94 -49.01 -9.68
C GLY A 21 12.60 -48.71 -9.04
N ASP A 22 12.37 -49.19 -7.82
CA ASP A 22 11.48 -48.50 -6.91
C ASP A 22 12.22 -47.26 -6.35
N GLY A 23 12.33 -46.26 -7.22
CA GLY A 23 12.56 -44.89 -6.81
C GLY A 23 11.33 -44.44 -6.04
N THR A 24 11.32 -44.67 -4.72
CA THR A 24 10.54 -43.83 -3.82
C THR A 24 11.08 -42.42 -3.97
N GLU A 25 10.52 -41.67 -4.93
CA GLU A 25 10.71 -40.23 -5.07
C GLU A 25 10.42 -39.60 -3.72
N SER A 26 11.50 -39.18 -3.06
CA SER A 26 11.43 -38.44 -1.82
C SER A 26 10.76 -37.09 -2.12
N PRO A 27 9.90 -36.56 -1.23
CA PRO A 27 9.28 -35.24 -1.39
C PRO A 27 10.27 -34.12 -1.05
N LEU A 28 11.46 -34.16 -1.67
CA LEU A 28 12.56 -33.19 -1.56
C LEU A 28 12.56 -32.18 -2.71
N TYR A 29 11.52 -32.17 -3.55
CA TYR A 29 11.45 -31.22 -4.67
C TYR A 29 10.73 -29.91 -4.32
N GLY A 30 10.06 -29.86 -3.17
CA GLY A 30 9.35 -28.66 -2.71
C GLY A 30 10.25 -27.60 -2.10
N ASP A 31 11.29 -28.00 -1.36
CA ASP A 31 12.18 -27.09 -0.62
C ASP A 31 13.20 -26.39 -1.53
N VAL A 32 13.79 -27.10 -2.50
CA VAL A 32 14.80 -26.53 -3.41
C VAL A 32 14.14 -25.56 -4.40
N LEU A 33 13.03 -25.93 -5.03
CA LEU A 33 12.31 -25.04 -5.95
C LEU A 33 11.77 -23.81 -5.23
N GLU A 34 11.18 -23.96 -4.04
CA GLU A 34 10.76 -22.81 -3.22
C GLU A 34 11.97 -21.92 -2.86
N SER A 35 13.11 -22.50 -2.51
CA SER A 35 14.35 -21.77 -2.19
C SER A 35 14.97 -21.04 -3.39
N VAL A 36 14.85 -21.59 -4.59
CA VAL A 36 15.29 -20.94 -5.83
C VAL A 36 14.35 -19.77 -6.13
N VAL A 37 13.04 -20.03 -6.15
CA VAL A 37 11.99 -19.03 -6.40
C VAL A 37 12.05 -17.88 -5.40
N GLU A 38 12.40 -18.13 -4.13
CA GLU A 38 12.63 -17.09 -3.13
C GLU A 38 13.72 -16.07 -3.50
N ARG A 39 14.65 -16.45 -4.38
CA ARG A 39 15.76 -15.61 -4.86
C ARG A 39 15.49 -15.01 -6.23
N VAL A 40 14.41 -15.41 -6.89
CA VAL A 40 14.04 -14.92 -8.23
C VAL A 40 13.42 -13.53 -8.11
N THR A 41 13.86 -12.60 -8.96
CA THR A 41 13.30 -11.23 -9.01
C THR A 41 11.84 -11.26 -9.46
N ALA A 42 11.02 -10.27 -9.11
CA ALA A 42 9.61 -10.36 -9.51
C ALA A 42 9.34 -10.38 -11.01
N PRO A 43 10.08 -9.65 -11.86
CA PRO A 43 9.97 -9.81 -13.31
C PRO A 43 10.15 -11.26 -13.75
N ASP A 44 11.11 -11.96 -13.14
CA ASP A 44 11.44 -13.33 -13.46
C ASP A 44 10.50 -14.34 -12.78
N LEU A 45 9.78 -13.96 -11.72
CA LEU A 45 8.78 -14.82 -11.05
C LEU A 45 7.63 -15.16 -11.99
N ALA A 46 7.22 -14.21 -12.83
CA ALA A 46 6.20 -14.47 -13.85
C ALA A 46 6.70 -15.52 -14.84
N ALA A 47 7.91 -15.36 -15.38
CA ALA A 47 8.51 -16.33 -16.29
C ALA A 47 8.70 -17.70 -15.64
N ALA A 48 9.17 -17.73 -14.39
CA ALA A 48 9.33 -18.93 -13.59
C ALA A 48 8.00 -19.69 -13.41
N ALA A 49 6.89 -18.98 -13.19
CA ALA A 49 5.57 -19.60 -13.05
C ALA A 49 5.07 -20.31 -14.32
N TRP A 50 5.64 -20.01 -15.49
CA TRP A 50 5.31 -20.65 -16.75
C TRP A 50 6.18 -21.86 -17.10
N VAL A 51 7.24 -22.14 -16.33
CA VAL A 51 8.19 -23.23 -16.63
C VAL A 51 7.52 -24.61 -16.49
N SER A 52 6.82 -24.85 -15.38
CA SER A 52 6.07 -26.10 -15.14
C SER A 52 5.00 -25.93 -14.06
N ARG A 53 4.16 -26.94 -13.83
CA ARG A 53 3.16 -26.93 -12.74
C ARG A 53 3.82 -26.91 -11.36
N GLU A 54 4.98 -27.52 -11.23
CA GLU A 54 5.79 -27.58 -10.00
C GLU A 54 6.39 -26.22 -9.71
N TRP A 55 6.93 -25.53 -10.72
CA TRP A 55 7.38 -24.14 -10.58
C TRP A 55 6.22 -23.21 -10.24
N LEU A 56 5.07 -23.33 -10.90
CA LEU A 56 3.88 -22.56 -10.52
C LEU A 56 3.46 -22.83 -9.07
N ARG A 57 3.52 -24.09 -8.63
CA ARG A 57 3.22 -24.49 -7.24
C ARG A 57 4.23 -23.89 -6.27
N ALA A 58 5.53 -23.91 -6.62
CA ALA A 58 6.60 -23.31 -5.83
C ALA A 58 6.42 -21.79 -5.74
N VAL A 59 6.20 -21.10 -6.85
CA VAL A 59 5.89 -19.65 -6.89
C VAL A 59 4.68 -19.31 -6.03
N ARG A 60 3.57 -20.05 -6.16
CA ARG A 60 2.39 -19.85 -5.30
C ARG A 60 2.67 -20.15 -3.84
N SER A 61 3.46 -21.19 -3.54
CA SER A 61 3.85 -21.56 -2.17
C SER A 61 4.74 -20.50 -1.55
N THR A 62 5.78 -20.05 -2.25
CA THR A 62 6.70 -18.98 -1.84
C THR A 62 5.95 -17.68 -1.58
N LEU A 63 5.08 -17.23 -2.50
CA LEU A 63 4.26 -16.03 -2.30
C LEU A 63 3.26 -16.16 -1.14
N ARG A 64 2.80 -17.38 -0.81
CA ARG A 64 1.92 -17.63 0.35
C ARG A 64 2.70 -17.70 1.68
N ARG A 65 3.89 -18.32 1.69
CA ARG A 65 4.74 -18.50 2.89
C ARG A 65 5.46 -17.20 3.27
N ARG A 66 5.95 -16.48 2.28
CA ARG A 66 6.47 -15.13 2.37
C ARG A 66 5.74 -14.30 1.33
N PRO A 67 4.58 -13.69 1.67
CA PRO A 67 4.16 -12.53 0.90
C PRO A 67 5.38 -11.63 0.82
N ARG A 68 5.73 -11.13 -0.37
CA ARG A 68 6.75 -10.08 -0.49
C ARG A 68 6.23 -8.93 0.36
N ARG A 69 6.72 -8.88 1.61
CA ARG A 69 5.96 -8.30 2.73
C ARG A 69 5.83 -6.79 2.57
N LEU A 70 6.85 -6.19 1.97
CA LEU A 70 6.91 -4.77 1.71
C LEU A 70 6.12 -4.47 0.43
N PRO A 71 5.20 -3.48 0.48
CA PRO A 71 4.47 -3.06 -0.71
C PRO A 71 5.46 -2.48 -1.71
N TRP A 72 5.19 -2.61 -3.00
CA TRP A 72 5.96 -1.94 -4.06
C TRP A 72 5.61 -0.47 -4.10
N LEU A 73 6.60 0.39 -4.31
CA LEU A 73 6.36 1.81 -4.58
C LEU A 73 6.00 1.98 -6.06
N VAL A 74 4.82 2.51 -6.34
CA VAL A 74 4.35 2.77 -7.71
C VAL A 74 4.21 4.26 -7.94
N VAL A 75 4.84 4.75 -8.99
CA VAL A 75 4.77 6.15 -9.42
C VAL A 75 3.89 6.22 -10.66
N HIS A 76 2.76 6.89 -10.53
CA HIS A 76 1.85 7.15 -11.64
C HIS A 76 2.02 8.57 -12.15
N ARG A 77 2.27 8.68 -13.46
CA ARG A 77 2.26 9.92 -14.22
C ARG A 77 1.25 9.80 -15.34
N ARG A 78 0.88 10.93 -15.95
CA ARG A 78 -0.17 10.99 -17.00
C ARG A 78 -0.01 9.97 -18.13
N ARG A 79 1.23 9.54 -18.45
CA ARG A 79 1.51 8.63 -19.57
C ARG A 79 2.45 7.47 -19.21
N THR A 80 2.99 7.46 -18.01
CA THR A 80 4.01 6.50 -17.59
C THR A 80 3.73 6.05 -16.18
N THR A 81 3.87 4.75 -15.96
CA THR A 81 3.86 4.16 -14.63
C THR A 81 5.22 3.50 -14.43
N ALA A 82 5.79 3.63 -13.24
CA ALA A 82 7.00 2.92 -12.85
C ALA A 82 6.74 2.28 -11.48
N ALA A 83 7.28 1.09 -11.25
CA ALA A 83 7.13 0.38 -9.99
C ALA A 83 8.49 -0.08 -9.46
N TYR A 84 8.76 0.16 -8.19
CA TYR A 84 9.99 -0.25 -7.52
C TYR A 84 9.74 -1.57 -6.79
N ASP A 85 10.53 -2.59 -7.13
CA ASP A 85 10.54 -3.86 -6.42
C ASP A 85 11.54 -3.77 -5.25
N PRO A 86 11.08 -3.68 -3.99
CA PRO A 86 11.96 -3.57 -2.83
C PRO A 86 12.82 -4.82 -2.63
N HIS A 87 12.47 -5.97 -3.23
CA HIS A 87 13.29 -7.16 -3.14
C HIS A 87 14.46 -7.15 -4.13
N ALA A 88 14.23 -6.63 -5.34
CA ALA A 88 15.26 -6.51 -6.38
C ALA A 88 16.07 -5.21 -6.28
N GLY A 89 15.58 -4.22 -5.51
CA GLY A 89 16.20 -2.89 -5.41
C GLY A 89 16.13 -2.10 -6.73
N ALA A 90 15.15 -2.39 -7.59
CA ALA A 90 15.13 -1.93 -8.97
C ALA A 90 13.77 -1.34 -9.38
N TRP A 91 13.81 -0.34 -10.26
CA TRP A 91 12.63 0.21 -10.93
C TRP A 91 12.30 -0.59 -12.19
N LEU A 92 11.01 -0.85 -12.36
CA LEU A 92 10.42 -1.51 -13.51
C LEU A 92 9.53 -0.52 -14.25
N ALA A 93 9.74 -0.40 -15.55
CA ALA A 93 8.86 0.36 -16.41
C ALA A 93 7.57 -0.44 -16.61
N VAL A 94 6.45 0.15 -16.18
CA VAL A 94 5.14 -0.41 -16.38
C VAL A 94 4.59 0.18 -17.67
N HIS A 95 4.78 -0.55 -18.77
CA HIS A 95 4.16 -0.22 -20.03
C HIS A 95 2.66 -0.55 -19.93
N HIS A 96 1.80 0.23 -20.59
CA HIS A 96 0.31 0.18 -20.58
C HIS A 96 -0.36 1.20 -19.64
N ALA A 97 -0.12 2.50 -19.85
CA ALA A 97 -1.09 3.49 -19.40
C ALA A 97 -2.42 3.30 -20.17
N PRO A 98 -3.58 3.31 -19.49
CA PRO A 98 -4.88 3.25 -20.16
C PRO A 98 -5.02 4.48 -21.07
N ARG A 99 -5.00 4.25 -22.40
CA ARG A 99 -5.03 5.30 -23.43
C ARG A 99 -6.36 6.07 -23.50
N ASN A 100 -7.41 5.61 -22.81
CA ASN A 100 -8.79 6.02 -23.10
C ASN A 100 -9.52 6.75 -21.97
N ALA A 101 -8.87 7.01 -20.85
CA ALA A 101 -9.37 8.01 -19.92
C ALA A 101 -8.40 9.18 -19.94
N THR A 102 -8.90 10.38 -20.22
CA THR A 102 -8.31 11.58 -19.63
C THR A 102 -9.08 11.84 -18.34
N PRO A 103 -8.70 11.24 -17.19
CA PRO A 103 -9.22 11.72 -15.92
C PRO A 103 -8.71 13.15 -15.75
N ALA A 104 -9.61 14.09 -15.51
CA ALA A 104 -9.21 15.42 -15.05
C ALA A 104 -8.39 15.30 -13.75
N HIS A 105 -8.67 14.28 -12.92
CA HIS A 105 -8.08 14.11 -11.59
C HIS A 105 -7.80 12.64 -11.24
N VAL A 106 -6.58 12.16 -11.51
CA VAL A 106 -6.08 10.88 -10.96
C VAL A 106 -5.86 11.04 -9.45
N ARG A 107 -6.26 10.04 -8.66
CA ARG A 107 -6.12 9.99 -7.19
C ARG A 107 -5.74 8.58 -6.73
N LEU A 108 -5.37 8.49 -5.45
CA LEU A 108 -5.14 7.22 -4.78
C LEU A 108 -6.36 6.86 -3.96
N VAL A 109 -6.76 5.61 -4.05
CA VAL A 109 -7.64 4.96 -3.09
C VAL A 109 -6.73 4.23 -2.11
N ARG A 110 -6.63 4.74 -0.88
CA ARG A 110 -5.82 4.12 0.18
C ARG A 110 -6.47 2.84 0.66
N GLY A 111 -5.73 1.74 0.80
CA GLY A 111 -6.30 0.47 1.26
C GLY A 111 -5.37 -0.28 2.20
N ALA A 112 -5.96 -1.06 3.11
CA ALA A 112 -5.20 -1.93 4.02
C ALA A 112 -4.30 -2.92 3.29
N ARG A 113 -4.80 -3.41 2.14
CA ARG A 113 -4.12 -4.32 1.21
C ARG A 113 -3.37 -3.56 0.12
N GLY A 114 -2.96 -2.32 0.39
CA GLY A 114 -2.29 -1.45 -0.56
C GLY A 114 -3.20 -0.47 -1.26
N ASP A 115 -2.55 0.57 -1.78
CA ASP A 115 -3.14 1.64 -2.54
C ASP A 115 -3.50 1.18 -3.95
N ARG A 116 -4.61 1.72 -4.44
CA ARG A 116 -5.07 1.58 -5.81
C ARG A 116 -5.12 2.95 -6.48
N VAL A 117 -4.99 2.99 -7.79
CA VAL A 117 -5.18 4.22 -8.55
C VAL A 117 -6.62 4.32 -8.97
N CYS A 118 -7.18 5.52 -8.83
CA CYS A 118 -8.47 5.83 -9.40
C CYS A 118 -8.44 7.11 -10.23
N ALA A 119 -9.41 7.20 -11.11
CA ALA A 119 -9.70 8.34 -11.94
C ALA A 119 -11.05 8.90 -11.51
N LEU A 120 -11.06 10.09 -10.90
CA LEU A 120 -12.28 10.78 -10.53
C LEU A 120 -12.62 11.82 -11.60
N SER A 121 -13.87 11.79 -12.07
CA SER A 121 -14.47 12.81 -12.92
C SER A 121 -15.77 13.32 -12.29
N SER A 122 -16.41 14.30 -12.92
CA SER A 122 -17.76 14.74 -12.53
C SER A 122 -18.85 13.70 -12.81
N SER A 123 -18.58 12.71 -13.67
CA SER A 123 -19.57 11.72 -14.13
C SER A 123 -19.33 10.30 -13.61
N GLY A 124 -18.13 9.99 -13.08
CA GLY A 124 -17.83 8.66 -12.55
C GLY A 124 -16.54 8.62 -11.73
N LEU A 125 -16.35 7.46 -11.08
CA LEU A 125 -15.10 7.07 -10.45
C LEU A 125 -14.66 5.73 -11.05
N ASP A 126 -13.50 5.69 -11.67
CA ASP A 126 -12.91 4.47 -12.20
C ASP A 126 -11.78 4.02 -11.28
N VAL A 127 -11.85 2.81 -10.73
CA VAL A 127 -10.81 2.28 -9.83
C VAL A 127 -10.05 1.16 -10.53
N ALA A 128 -8.73 1.31 -10.65
CA ALA A 128 -7.86 0.24 -11.13
C ALA A 128 -7.64 -0.78 -10.00
N GLY A 129 -8.02 -2.03 -10.26
CA GLY A 129 -7.87 -3.17 -9.36
C GLY A 129 -6.43 -3.67 -9.26
N ASP A 130 -5.59 -3.43 -10.28
CA ASP A 130 -4.15 -3.63 -10.18
C ASP A 130 -3.38 -2.29 -10.13
N PRO A 131 -2.40 -2.18 -9.24
CA PRO A 131 -1.53 -1.00 -9.17
C PRO A 131 -0.58 -0.93 -10.37
N LEU A 132 -0.29 -2.08 -11.00
CA LEU A 132 0.64 -2.18 -12.12
C LEU A 132 -0.03 -2.05 -13.50
N GLY A 133 -1.35 -2.03 -13.65
CA GLY A 133 -1.97 -1.92 -15.00
C GLY A 133 -1.54 -3.00 -16.00
N LEU A 134 -1.04 -4.15 -15.54
CA LEU A 134 -0.45 -5.21 -16.38
C LEU A 134 -1.51 -6.20 -16.93
N GLY A 135 -2.75 -6.15 -16.42
CA GLY A 135 -3.87 -6.91 -16.96
C GLY A 135 -4.50 -6.30 -18.22
N THR A 136 -5.32 -7.06 -18.95
CA THR A 136 -6.06 -6.55 -20.10
C THR A 136 -6.93 -5.32 -19.73
N PRO A 137 -7.01 -4.27 -20.58
CA PRO A 137 -7.61 -2.97 -20.23
C PRO A 137 -9.06 -3.00 -19.72
N ALA A 138 -9.84 -4.00 -20.13
CA ALA A 138 -11.26 -4.14 -19.74
C ALA A 138 -11.47 -4.97 -18.46
N ALA A 139 -10.45 -5.69 -17.98
CA ALA A 139 -10.60 -6.69 -16.92
C ALA A 139 -10.24 -6.19 -15.52
N ARG A 140 -9.75 -4.95 -15.37
CA ARG A 140 -9.20 -4.45 -14.10
C ARG A 140 -9.65 -3.06 -13.68
N VAL A 141 -10.34 -2.30 -14.52
CA VAL A 141 -10.93 -1.03 -14.09
C VAL A 141 -12.39 -1.27 -13.73
N VAL A 142 -12.74 -0.98 -12.48
CA VAL A 142 -14.11 -1.07 -11.98
C VAL A 142 -14.74 0.32 -12.11
N PRO A 143 -15.66 0.54 -13.06
CA PRO A 143 -16.41 1.78 -13.12
C PRO A 143 -17.41 1.83 -11.98
N MET A 144 -17.44 2.96 -11.30
CA MET A 144 -18.35 3.26 -10.20
C MET A 144 -19.09 4.55 -10.51
N LYS A 145 -20.30 4.70 -9.96
CA LYS A 145 -21.01 5.98 -10.03
C LYS A 145 -20.15 7.07 -9.39
N ALA A 146 -20.28 8.31 -9.84
CA ALA A 146 -19.64 9.42 -9.15
C ALA A 146 -20.25 9.60 -7.74
N PRO A 147 -19.46 10.09 -6.76
CA PRO A 147 -20.01 10.65 -5.54
C PRO A 147 -21.04 11.74 -5.88
N ALA A 148 -22.06 11.92 -5.03
CA ALA A 148 -23.07 12.94 -5.23
C ALA A 148 -22.47 14.34 -5.10
N VAL A 149 -21.47 14.51 -4.22
CA VAL A 149 -20.76 15.78 -4.05
C VAL A 149 -19.59 15.85 -5.04
N TRP A 150 -19.56 16.91 -5.85
CA TRP A 150 -18.43 17.16 -6.73
C TRP A 150 -17.17 17.53 -5.94
N ARG A 151 -16.05 16.87 -6.23
CA ARG A 151 -14.80 16.97 -5.45
C ARG A 151 -13.62 17.31 -6.35
N VAL A 152 -12.73 18.17 -5.84
CA VAL A 152 -11.48 18.58 -6.49
C VAL A 152 -10.29 17.81 -5.92
N ASP A 153 -10.24 17.68 -4.59
CA ASP A 153 -9.10 17.04 -3.91
C ASP A 153 -9.52 16.19 -2.69
N PRO A 154 -10.34 15.15 -2.90
CA PRO A 154 -10.81 14.31 -1.81
C PRO A 154 -9.74 13.32 -1.35
N VAL A 155 -9.82 12.90 -0.09
CA VAL A 155 -9.21 11.65 0.36
C VAL A 155 -10.12 10.51 -0.07
N LEU A 156 -9.58 9.55 -0.82
CA LEU A 156 -10.28 8.32 -1.20
C LEU A 156 -9.62 7.13 -0.50
N ALA A 157 -10.44 6.25 0.05
CA ALA A 157 -9.98 5.06 0.75
C ALA A 157 -10.90 3.86 0.50
N ALA A 158 -10.32 2.66 0.47
CA ALA A 158 -11.01 1.39 0.42
C ALA A 158 -10.87 0.70 1.79
N VAL A 159 -12.00 0.39 2.40
CA VAL A 159 -12.10 -0.24 3.72
C VAL A 159 -13.02 -1.44 3.59
N GLY A 160 -12.43 -2.64 3.63
CA GLY A 160 -13.14 -3.86 3.27
C GLY A 160 -13.64 -3.81 1.82
N ASP A 161 -14.96 -3.89 1.66
CA ASP A 161 -15.69 -3.82 0.39
C ASP A 161 -16.22 -2.41 0.07
N ARG A 162 -15.99 -1.43 0.95
CA ARG A 162 -16.48 -0.06 0.81
C ARG A 162 -15.42 0.86 0.25
N VAL A 163 -15.86 1.87 -0.51
CA VAL A 163 -15.03 3.02 -0.89
C VAL A 163 -15.56 4.26 -0.19
N VAL A 164 -14.68 5.04 0.43
CA VAL A 164 -15.03 6.25 1.17
C VAL A 164 -14.42 7.46 0.47
N ALA A 165 -15.21 8.50 0.28
CA ALA A 165 -14.78 9.81 -0.19
C ALA A 165 -14.93 10.84 0.94
N LEU A 166 -13.81 11.41 1.37
CA LEU A 166 -13.71 12.33 2.52
C LEU A 166 -13.22 13.70 2.03
N GLY A 167 -13.99 14.74 2.31
CA GLY A 167 -13.63 16.13 2.04
C GLY A 167 -13.30 16.47 0.58
N GLY A 168 -12.59 17.58 0.37
CA GLY A 168 -12.20 18.05 -0.95
C GLY A 168 -13.35 18.46 -1.86
N ALA A 169 -14.53 18.73 -1.30
CA ALA A 169 -15.69 19.14 -2.07
C ALA A 169 -15.47 20.51 -2.73
N CYS A 170 -15.98 20.68 -3.94
CA CYS A 170 -15.85 21.93 -4.66
C CYS A 170 -16.82 22.96 -4.09
N ARG A 171 -16.30 23.96 -3.37
CA ARG A 171 -17.11 25.04 -2.78
C ARG A 171 -18.04 25.75 -3.76
N LEU A 172 -17.67 25.81 -5.04
CA LEU A 172 -18.48 26.46 -6.09
C LEU A 172 -19.68 25.62 -6.53
N ALA A 173 -19.71 24.33 -6.21
CA ALA A 173 -20.81 23.42 -6.56
C ALA A 173 -21.59 22.92 -5.34
N LEU A 174 -21.23 23.37 -4.14
CA LEU A 174 -22.03 23.12 -2.94
C LEU A 174 -23.30 23.97 -3.01
N ALA A 175 -24.45 23.36 -2.77
CA ALA A 175 -25.69 24.08 -2.54
C ALA A 175 -25.64 24.81 -1.18
N GLU A 176 -26.54 25.79 -0.98
CA GLU A 176 -26.65 26.45 0.32
C GLU A 176 -26.92 25.42 1.44
N GLY A 177 -26.04 25.40 2.45
CA GLY A 177 -26.12 24.48 3.58
C GLY A 177 -25.32 23.18 3.43
N GLU A 178 -24.70 22.91 2.27
CA GLU A 178 -23.81 21.75 2.09
C GLU A 178 -22.39 22.00 2.65
N ASP A 179 -21.77 20.95 3.20
CA ASP A 179 -20.48 21.05 3.88
C ASP A 179 -19.31 20.71 2.93
N ALA A 180 -18.30 21.58 2.87
CA ALA A 180 -17.09 21.33 2.11
C ALA A 180 -16.28 20.09 2.60
N ALA A 181 -16.55 19.67 3.83
CA ALA A 181 -16.02 18.46 4.45
C ALA A 181 -16.99 17.26 4.38
N ALA A 182 -17.82 17.19 3.33
CA ALA A 182 -18.74 16.10 3.09
C ALA A 182 -18.04 14.73 3.05
N VAL A 183 -18.73 13.74 3.59
CA VAL A 183 -18.29 12.34 3.64
C VAL A 183 -19.32 11.49 2.93
N GLU A 184 -18.87 10.64 2.02
CA GLU A 184 -19.73 9.70 1.32
C GLU A 184 -19.10 8.30 1.32
N VAL A 185 -19.95 7.28 1.48
CA VAL A 185 -19.56 5.87 1.44
C VAL A 185 -20.25 5.21 0.26
N HIS A 186 -19.47 4.56 -0.59
CA HIS A 186 -19.95 3.69 -1.64
C HIS A 186 -20.02 2.25 -1.16
N GLU A 187 -21.22 1.70 -1.11
CA GLU A 187 -21.53 0.29 -0.87
C GLU A 187 -22.74 -0.13 -1.73
N ASP A 188 -22.85 -1.41 -2.07
CA ASP A 188 -23.98 -1.97 -2.84
C ASP A 188 -24.33 -1.21 -4.15
N GLY A 189 -23.33 -0.59 -4.79
CA GLY A 189 -23.48 0.12 -6.07
C GLY A 189 -24.01 1.56 -5.96
N GLY A 190 -24.04 2.15 -4.76
CA GLY A 190 -24.48 3.52 -4.54
C GLY A 190 -23.65 4.27 -3.50
N TRP A 191 -23.63 5.59 -3.61
CA TRP A 191 -23.04 6.48 -2.61
C TRP A 191 -24.09 6.91 -1.60
N THR A 192 -23.72 6.89 -0.32
CA THR A 192 -24.55 7.41 0.77
C THR A 192 -23.79 8.50 1.53
N ALA A 193 -24.43 9.66 1.70
CA ALA A 193 -23.91 10.73 2.53
C ALA A 193 -23.86 10.32 4.01
N CYS A 194 -22.82 10.76 4.70
CA CYS A 194 -22.59 10.52 6.12
C CYS A 194 -22.32 11.86 6.83
N ASP A 195 -22.18 11.81 8.15
CA ASP A 195 -21.80 12.99 8.93
C ASP A 195 -20.49 13.60 8.39
N PRO A 196 -20.42 14.93 8.24
CA PRO A 196 -19.25 15.61 7.72
C PRO A 196 -18.04 15.42 8.65
N MET A 197 -16.84 15.77 8.16
CA MET A 197 -15.65 15.67 9.00
C MET A 197 -15.78 16.51 10.28
N PRO A 198 -15.15 16.08 11.39
CA PRO A 198 -15.17 16.82 12.64
C PRO A 198 -14.63 18.24 12.46
N PRO A 199 -15.10 19.22 13.27
CA PRO A 199 -14.72 20.63 13.10
C PRO A 199 -13.22 20.88 13.01
N ALA A 200 -12.41 20.16 13.79
CA ALA A 200 -10.95 20.29 13.81
C ALA A 200 -10.26 19.93 12.48
N LEU A 201 -10.91 19.14 11.61
CA LEU A 201 -10.37 18.74 10.30
C LEU A 201 -11.09 19.42 9.13
N ARG A 202 -12.18 20.16 9.40
CA ARG A 202 -13.06 20.74 8.37
C ARG A 202 -12.36 21.84 7.57
N GLU A 203 -11.51 22.63 8.21
CA GLU A 203 -10.74 23.70 7.56
C GLU A 203 -9.69 23.16 6.59
N SER A 204 -9.21 21.94 6.84
CA SER A 204 -8.19 21.24 6.07
C SER A 204 -8.75 20.07 5.27
N ALA A 205 -10.03 20.08 4.90
CA ALA A 205 -10.71 18.93 4.32
C ALA A 205 -10.16 18.43 2.96
N ALA A 206 -9.11 19.01 2.40
CA ALA A 206 -8.48 18.56 1.16
C ALA A 206 -7.34 17.57 1.42
N ALA A 207 -7.15 16.60 0.52
CA ALA A 207 -6.07 15.61 0.60
C ALA A 207 -4.65 16.24 0.58
N THR A 208 -4.52 17.45 0.03
CA THR A 208 -3.28 18.25 0.10
C THR A 208 -2.87 18.55 1.55
N TRP A 209 -3.83 18.79 2.44
CA TRP A 209 -3.60 19.15 3.85
C TRP A 209 -3.70 17.95 4.80
N LEU A 210 -4.24 16.83 4.32
CA LEU A 210 -4.45 15.63 5.12
C LEU A 210 -3.44 14.55 4.74
N SER A 211 -2.98 13.84 5.76
CA SER A 211 -2.40 12.52 5.61
C SER A 211 -3.45 11.47 5.96
N ALA A 212 -3.50 10.38 5.22
CA ALA A 212 -4.52 9.36 5.38
C ALA A 212 -3.93 7.96 5.36
N ALA A 213 -4.43 7.11 6.26
CA ALA A 213 -4.13 5.69 6.31
C ALA A 213 -5.46 4.91 6.30
N ALA A 214 -5.50 3.78 5.60
CA ALA A 214 -6.67 2.92 5.58
C ALA A 214 -6.31 1.55 6.14
N THR A 215 -7.20 1.03 6.99
CA THR A 215 -7.16 -0.34 7.51
C THR A 215 -8.37 -1.10 6.97
N ASP A 216 -8.50 -2.37 7.35
CA ASP A 216 -9.66 -3.17 6.93
C ASP A 216 -10.96 -2.69 7.58
N GLN A 217 -10.89 -1.90 8.66
CA GLN A 217 -12.06 -1.40 9.37
C GLN A 217 -12.30 0.09 9.27
N ARG A 218 -11.27 0.92 9.06
CA ARG A 218 -11.38 2.38 9.21
C ARG A 218 -10.46 3.15 8.26
N VAL A 219 -10.82 4.43 8.08
CA VAL A 219 -9.93 5.43 7.49
C VAL A 219 -9.47 6.37 8.57
N TYR A 220 -8.16 6.57 8.68
CA TYR A 220 -7.51 7.47 9.61
C TYR A 220 -7.09 8.73 8.87
N LEU A 221 -7.34 9.88 9.48
CA LEU A 221 -6.92 11.18 8.96
C LEU A 221 -6.08 11.91 9.99
N VAL A 222 -5.02 12.55 9.53
CA VAL A 222 -4.19 13.48 10.30
C VAL A 222 -4.02 14.77 9.49
N ASP A 223 -4.35 15.90 10.08
CA ASP A 223 -3.99 17.22 9.56
C ASP A 223 -2.47 17.40 9.61
N ARG A 224 -1.87 17.65 8.45
CA ARG A 224 -0.42 17.69 8.28
C ARG A 224 0.23 18.79 9.09
N ALA A 225 -0.42 19.94 9.29
CA ALA A 225 0.20 21.08 9.95
C ALA A 225 -0.01 21.08 11.47
N THR A 226 -1.17 20.64 11.92
CA THR A 226 -1.61 20.77 13.32
C THR A 226 -1.51 19.49 14.12
N GLY A 227 -1.44 18.33 13.44
CA GLY A 227 -1.46 17.01 14.08
C GLY A 227 -2.85 16.62 14.59
N TRP A 228 -3.92 17.37 14.29
CA TRP A 228 -5.28 16.93 14.59
C TRP A 228 -5.60 15.65 13.85
N ALA A 229 -6.19 14.69 14.54
CA ALA A 229 -6.43 13.36 14.02
C ALA A 229 -7.83 12.87 14.41
N SER A 230 -8.41 12.08 13.51
CA SER A 230 -9.62 11.30 13.76
C SER A 230 -9.67 10.10 12.83
N TRP A 231 -10.63 9.21 13.06
CA TRP A 231 -10.91 8.10 12.15
C TRP A 231 -12.39 8.02 11.80
N PHE A 232 -12.68 7.44 10.64
CA PHE A 232 -14.03 7.17 10.16
C PHE A 232 -14.21 5.66 9.99
N ASP A 233 -15.23 5.10 10.65
CA ASP A 233 -15.67 3.71 10.49
C ASP A 233 -16.81 3.70 9.48
N PRO A 234 -16.59 3.28 8.22
CA PRO A 234 -17.63 3.28 7.19
C PRO A 234 -18.70 2.21 7.41
N ALA A 235 -18.44 1.17 8.23
CA ALA A 235 -19.45 0.18 8.58
C ALA A 235 -20.51 0.77 9.52
N LYS A 236 -20.06 1.57 10.48
CA LYS A 236 -20.93 2.27 11.43
C LYS A 236 -21.29 3.69 10.99
N ARG A 237 -20.71 4.16 9.88
CA ARG A 237 -20.81 5.52 9.33
C ARG A 237 -20.59 6.59 10.38
N ARG A 238 -19.57 6.39 11.23
CA ARG A 238 -19.33 7.24 12.40
C ARG A 238 -17.89 7.67 12.49
N TRP A 239 -17.70 8.86 13.04
CA TRP A 239 -16.40 9.36 13.44
C TRP A 239 -15.98 8.82 14.81
N GLY A 240 -14.68 8.61 14.95
CA GLY A 240 -14.01 8.32 16.20
C GLY A 240 -13.76 9.57 17.04
N PRO A 241 -12.98 9.43 18.14
CA PRO A 241 -12.51 10.59 18.87
C PRO A 241 -11.69 11.53 17.99
N VAL A 242 -11.66 12.80 18.37
CA VAL A 242 -10.78 13.82 17.80
C VAL A 242 -9.66 14.07 18.80
N ARG A 243 -8.41 13.84 18.40
CA ARG A 243 -7.22 13.99 19.23
C ARG A 243 -6.16 14.80 18.51
N GLN A 244 -5.35 15.54 19.25
CA GLN A 244 -4.17 16.20 18.68
C GLN A 244 -2.94 15.33 18.95
N LEU A 245 -2.42 14.70 17.90
CA LEU A 245 -1.25 13.83 17.94
C LEU A 245 0.02 14.67 17.77
N ARG A 246 0.48 15.30 18.87
CA ARG A 246 1.66 16.16 18.87
C ARG A 246 2.69 15.74 19.94
N PRO A 247 3.34 14.57 19.78
CA PRO A 247 4.36 14.10 20.73
C PRO A 247 5.56 15.04 20.85
N ASP A 248 5.89 15.77 19.78
CA ASP A 248 6.97 16.76 19.74
C ASP A 248 6.41 18.09 19.21
N ALA A 249 6.59 19.15 19.99
CA ALA A 249 6.10 20.49 19.64
C ALA A 249 6.88 21.13 18.48
N SER A 250 8.12 20.69 18.22
CA SER A 250 8.99 21.23 17.17
C SER A 250 8.70 20.66 15.77
N VAL A 251 7.92 19.59 15.68
CA VAL A 251 7.46 19.03 14.41
C VAL A 251 6.48 19.96 13.73
N SER A 252 6.73 20.24 12.46
CA SER A 252 5.96 21.15 11.62
C SER A 252 5.09 20.45 10.59
N THR A 253 5.37 19.18 10.28
CA THR A 253 4.54 18.37 9.38
C THR A 253 4.32 16.96 9.90
N TRP A 254 3.11 16.44 9.74
CA TRP A 254 2.66 15.15 10.23
C TRP A 254 2.13 14.27 9.10
N ALA A 255 2.38 12.96 9.20
CA ALA A 255 1.78 11.97 8.32
C ALA A 255 1.45 10.68 9.07
N VAL A 256 0.51 9.89 8.57
CA VAL A 256 0.07 8.64 9.20
C VAL A 256 0.14 7.49 8.20
N ALA A 257 0.52 6.31 8.69
CA ALA A 257 0.45 5.06 7.95
C ALA A 257 -0.19 3.95 8.80
N PRO A 258 -0.74 2.89 8.17
CA PRO A 258 -1.12 1.68 8.88
C PRO A 258 0.07 1.09 9.62
N GLY A 259 -0.13 0.69 10.86
CA GLY A 259 0.86 0.00 11.69
C GLY A 259 0.61 -1.50 11.74
N ARG A 260 1.58 -2.24 12.29
CA ARG A 260 1.46 -3.68 12.46
C ARG A 260 0.72 -4.01 13.75
N ALA A 261 -0.49 -4.54 13.65
CA ALA A 261 -1.16 -5.12 14.81
C ALA A 261 -0.47 -6.40 15.28
N ALA A 262 -0.42 -6.63 16.59
CA ALA A 262 0.07 -7.90 17.13
C ALA A 262 -0.90 -9.04 16.73
N ALA A 263 -0.37 -10.23 16.43
CA ALA A 263 -1.20 -11.37 16.10
C ALA A 263 -2.23 -11.65 17.20
N GLY A 264 -3.52 -11.68 16.84
CA GLY A 264 -4.63 -11.88 17.79
C GLY A 264 -5.04 -10.63 18.59
N ALA A 265 -4.53 -9.44 18.26
CA ALA A 265 -5.05 -8.19 18.79
C ALA A 265 -6.16 -7.65 17.90
N ASP A 266 -7.32 -7.34 18.50
CA ASP A 266 -8.43 -6.68 17.81
C ASP A 266 -8.17 -5.17 17.59
N ALA A 267 -7.20 -4.60 18.30
CA ALA A 267 -6.88 -3.18 18.24
C ALA A 267 -5.99 -2.86 17.04
N GLU A 268 -6.44 -1.91 16.22
CA GLU A 268 -5.68 -1.37 15.09
C GLU A 268 -4.48 -0.56 15.60
N ARG A 269 -3.36 -0.65 14.88
CA ARG A 269 -2.14 0.13 15.17
C ARG A 269 -1.82 1.04 14.01
N LEU A 270 -1.27 2.20 14.32
CA LEU A 270 -0.82 3.19 13.34
C LEU A 270 0.61 3.59 13.64
N VAL A 271 1.27 4.13 12.62
CA VAL A 271 2.55 4.82 12.77
C VAL A 271 2.35 6.27 12.36
N LEU A 272 2.63 7.18 13.29
CA LEU A 272 2.69 8.61 13.05
C LEU A 272 4.12 8.97 12.67
N PHE A 273 4.28 9.73 11.59
CA PHE A 273 5.53 10.31 11.13
C PHE A 273 5.46 11.81 11.33
N GLY A 274 6.58 12.40 11.75
CA GLY A 274 6.71 13.83 11.94
C GLY A 274 8.04 14.31 11.40
N ALA A 275 8.05 15.44 10.70
CA ALA A 275 9.30 16.08 10.30
C ALA A 275 9.45 17.46 10.94
N LYS A 276 10.67 17.71 11.40
CA LYS A 276 11.11 18.98 11.98
C LYS A 276 12.44 19.41 11.37
N ARG A 277 12.74 20.70 11.47
CA ARG A 277 14.05 21.24 11.14
C ARG A 277 14.86 21.36 12.42
N GLU A 278 16.03 20.75 12.45
CA GLU A 278 17.03 20.88 13.51
C GLU A 278 18.30 21.48 12.90
N GLU A 279 18.66 22.67 13.35
CA GLU A 279 19.76 23.46 12.78
C GLU A 279 19.64 23.54 11.26
N ASN A 280 20.49 22.80 10.54
CA ASN A 280 20.58 22.80 9.09
C ASN A 280 20.04 21.50 8.45
N ASN A 281 19.41 20.61 9.22
CA ASN A 281 18.91 19.32 8.74
C ASN A 281 17.42 19.15 9.01
N VAL A 282 16.75 18.36 8.17
CA VAL A 282 15.42 17.85 8.49
C VAL A 282 15.58 16.55 9.25
N VAL A 283 14.81 16.34 10.31
CA VAL A 283 14.75 15.08 11.06
C VAL A 283 13.34 14.53 10.95
N VAL A 284 13.24 13.27 10.52
CA VAL A 284 11.97 12.54 10.46
C VAL A 284 11.93 11.54 11.61
N GLN A 285 10.90 11.63 12.45
CA GLN A 285 10.69 10.77 13.61
C GLN A 285 9.39 9.99 13.48
N THR A 286 9.30 8.89 14.22
CA THR A 286 8.14 7.98 14.20
C THR A 286 7.62 7.67 15.60
N TRP A 287 6.30 7.49 15.71
CA TRP A 287 5.63 7.09 16.95
C TRP A 287 4.52 6.07 16.67
N GLU A 288 4.38 5.07 17.53
CA GLU A 288 3.26 4.13 17.49
C GLU A 288 2.02 4.76 18.16
N VAL A 289 0.88 4.69 17.47
CA VAL A 289 -0.39 5.24 17.91
C VAL A 289 -1.43 4.12 18.00
N ASP A 290 -2.20 4.14 19.09
CA ASP A 290 -3.38 3.30 19.26
C ASP A 290 -4.50 3.73 18.30
N GLY A 291 -4.97 2.81 17.45
CA GLY A 291 -5.94 3.11 16.42
C GLY A 291 -7.38 3.30 16.92
N ASP A 292 -7.71 2.93 18.16
CA ASP A 292 -9.03 3.14 18.73
C ASP A 292 -9.11 4.49 19.44
N ALA A 293 -8.19 4.69 20.40
CA ALA A 293 -8.16 5.86 21.27
C ALA A 293 -7.48 7.09 20.62
N LEU A 294 -6.64 6.86 19.60
CA LEU A 294 -5.71 7.85 19.04
C LEU A 294 -4.79 8.42 20.12
N ASP A 295 -4.24 7.52 20.93
CA ASP A 295 -3.28 7.84 21.97
C ASP A 295 -1.89 7.28 21.61
N LEU A 296 -0.85 8.01 21.98
CA LEU A 296 0.54 7.58 21.78
C LEU A 296 0.85 6.44 22.75
N SER A 297 1.38 5.33 22.22
CA SER A 297 1.80 4.23 23.08
C SER A 297 2.91 4.73 24.03
N SER A 298 2.71 4.51 25.34
CA SER A 298 3.54 5.06 26.40
C SER A 298 4.87 4.31 26.52
N SER A 299 5.77 4.44 25.55
CA SER A 299 7.17 4.13 25.75
C SER A 299 8.01 4.99 24.82
N PRO A 300 8.73 6.00 25.33
CA PRO A 300 9.82 6.60 24.58
C PRO A 300 10.89 5.52 24.42
N GLY A 301 10.88 4.80 23.29
CA GLY A 301 12.12 4.20 22.81
C GLY A 301 13.14 5.33 22.72
N ALA A 302 14.36 5.12 23.23
CA ALA A 302 15.41 6.13 23.24
C ALA A 302 15.41 6.91 21.92
N ALA A 303 15.39 8.25 22.00
CA ALA A 303 15.05 9.17 20.92
C ALA A 303 15.80 8.98 19.58
N ASN A 304 16.85 8.15 19.57
CA ASN A 304 17.68 7.84 18.41
C ASN A 304 17.22 6.60 17.62
N ASP A 305 16.50 5.64 18.23
CA ASP A 305 16.12 4.39 17.53
C ASP A 305 14.87 4.55 16.64
N ALA A 306 14.08 5.61 16.85
CA ALA A 306 12.83 5.87 16.14
C ALA A 306 12.93 6.95 15.05
N ALA A 307 14.13 7.49 14.84
CA ALA A 307 14.41 8.49 13.81
C ALA A 307 14.88 7.83 12.51
N MET A 308 14.51 8.43 11.39
CA MET A 308 15.13 8.14 10.10
C MET A 308 16.63 8.49 10.16
N PRO A 309 17.53 7.65 9.64
CA PRO A 309 18.95 7.97 9.57
C PRO A 309 19.20 9.31 8.87
N GLY A 310 20.09 10.15 9.44
CA GLY A 310 20.37 11.50 8.94
C GLY A 310 20.75 11.55 7.46
N GLU A 311 21.59 10.60 7.01
CA GLU A 311 22.00 10.49 5.60
C GLU A 311 20.83 10.31 4.62
N MET A 312 19.75 9.64 5.04
CA MET A 312 18.56 9.45 4.21
C MET A 312 17.68 10.70 4.24
N SER A 313 17.61 11.37 5.39
CA SER A 313 16.88 12.63 5.53
C SER A 313 17.52 13.75 4.71
N GLU A 314 18.85 13.85 4.70
CA GLU A 314 19.60 14.79 3.85
C GLU A 314 19.39 14.53 2.36
N LYS A 315 19.19 13.27 1.94
CA LYS A 315 18.85 12.95 0.55
C LYS A 315 17.39 13.29 0.20
N LEU A 316 16.45 13.17 1.14
CA LEU A 316 15.05 13.59 0.94
C LEU A 316 14.88 15.12 0.96
N PHE A 317 15.68 15.79 1.77
CA PHE A 317 15.67 17.22 2.01
C PHE A 317 17.09 17.77 1.80
N PRO A 318 17.58 17.78 0.56
CA PRO A 318 18.90 18.33 0.25
C PRO A 318 18.96 19.79 0.69
N ARG A 319 20.13 20.21 1.16
CA ARG A 319 20.39 21.62 1.48
C ARG A 319 20.49 22.38 0.16
N GLU A 320 19.64 23.37 -0.01
CA GLU A 320 19.83 24.36 -1.06
C GLU A 320 20.64 25.52 -0.49
N GLU A 321 21.73 25.91 -1.18
CA GLU A 321 22.66 26.95 -0.71
C GLU A 321 22.02 28.35 -0.70
N ASP A 322 20.91 28.54 -1.44
CA ASP A 322 20.23 29.83 -1.64
C ASP A 322 18.82 29.91 -1.04
N GLU A 323 18.28 28.82 -0.46
CA GLU A 323 16.97 28.88 0.19
C GLU A 323 17.12 29.31 1.65
N GLY A 324 16.76 30.56 1.92
CA GLY A 324 16.57 31.05 3.28
C GLY A 324 15.61 30.17 4.09
N GLU A 325 15.57 30.39 5.40
CA GLU A 325 14.87 29.61 6.46
C GLU A 325 13.34 29.35 6.27
N MET A 326 12.74 29.62 5.11
CA MET A 326 11.30 29.74 4.93
C MET A 326 10.53 28.46 4.57
N PHE A 327 11.14 27.39 4.04
CA PHE A 327 10.36 26.20 3.67
C PHE A 327 10.33 25.16 4.80
N LEU A 328 9.12 24.98 5.35
CA LEU A 328 8.81 23.89 6.27
C LEU A 328 8.88 22.56 5.51
N PRO A 329 9.47 21.50 6.09
CA PRO A 329 9.49 20.19 5.46
C PRO A 329 8.06 19.72 5.19
N SER A 330 7.86 19.02 4.07
CA SER A 330 6.60 18.41 3.69
C SER A 330 6.82 16.93 3.43
N ILE A 331 6.27 16.06 4.29
CA ILE A 331 6.42 14.61 4.15
C ILE A 331 5.13 13.97 3.62
N GLY A 332 5.25 13.00 2.73
CA GLY A 332 4.19 12.08 2.36
C GLY A 332 4.54 10.68 2.80
N VAL A 333 3.52 9.88 3.12
CA VAL A 333 3.69 8.48 3.49
C VAL A 333 2.67 7.63 2.74
N CYS A 334 3.09 6.46 2.29
CA CYS A 334 2.24 5.39 1.78
C CYS A 334 2.76 4.07 2.32
N GLY A 335 1.89 3.10 2.58
CA GLY A 335 2.32 1.81 3.11
C GLY A 335 1.15 0.91 3.44
N ASN A 336 1.49 -0.26 3.99
CA ASN A 336 0.57 -1.20 4.59
C ASN A 336 1.04 -1.54 6.01
N ALA A 337 0.38 -2.50 6.66
CA ALA A 337 0.70 -2.91 8.03
C ALA A 337 2.09 -3.56 8.23
N VAL A 338 2.89 -3.75 7.17
CA VAL A 338 4.25 -4.30 7.26
C VAL A 338 5.33 -3.25 7.00
N GLY A 339 5.00 -2.17 6.30
CA GLY A 339 5.97 -1.15 5.91
C GLY A 339 5.47 -0.29 4.77
N GLY A 340 6.34 0.59 4.28
CA GLY A 340 5.98 1.53 3.24
C GLY A 340 7.09 2.50 2.92
N TYR A 341 6.73 3.69 2.45
CA TYR A 341 7.66 4.70 1.98
C TYR A 341 7.34 6.06 2.56
N VAL A 342 8.36 6.76 3.03
CA VAL A 342 8.36 8.18 3.34
C VAL A 342 9.00 8.92 2.16
N TYR A 343 8.42 10.04 1.74
CA TYR A 343 8.94 10.86 0.65
C TYR A 343 8.72 12.34 0.92
N ASN A 344 9.48 13.20 0.25
CA ASN A 344 9.23 14.63 0.26
C ASN A 344 8.02 14.93 -0.63
N ALA A 345 6.90 15.36 -0.03
CA ALA A 345 5.65 15.59 -0.75
C ALA A 345 5.68 16.87 -1.61
N ALA A 346 6.61 17.79 -1.34
CA ALA A 346 6.86 18.94 -2.21
C ALA A 346 7.75 18.56 -3.39
N GLU A 347 8.75 17.70 -3.17
CA GLU A 347 9.73 17.31 -4.18
C GLU A 347 9.91 15.79 -4.32
N LEU A 348 9.01 15.20 -5.11
CA LEU A 348 9.04 13.76 -5.44
C LEU A 348 10.29 13.34 -6.23
N GLY A 349 11.00 14.31 -6.83
CA GLY A 349 12.24 14.10 -7.58
C GLY A 349 13.41 13.60 -6.73
N ASN A 350 13.36 13.81 -5.41
CA ASN A 350 14.46 13.45 -4.51
C ASN A 350 14.55 11.93 -4.28
N GLY A 351 13.43 11.21 -4.41
CA GLY A 351 13.34 9.78 -4.12
C GLY A 351 12.43 9.51 -2.93
N ALA A 352 12.64 8.37 -2.29
CA ALA A 352 11.87 7.94 -1.14
C ALA A 352 12.76 7.15 -0.16
N VAL A 353 12.24 6.91 1.04
CA VAL A 353 12.86 6.05 2.04
C VAL A 353 11.87 4.96 2.40
N LEU A 354 12.25 3.71 2.12
CA LEU A 354 11.54 2.52 2.54
C LEU A 354 11.67 2.37 4.07
N TYR A 355 10.56 2.09 4.74
CA TYR A 355 10.54 1.68 6.14
C TYR A 355 9.88 0.31 6.28
N GLU A 356 10.44 -0.53 7.15
CA GLU A 356 9.88 -1.83 7.53
C GLU A 356 9.49 -1.81 9.00
N LEU A 357 8.28 -2.27 9.30
CA LEU A 357 7.75 -2.31 10.65
C LEU A 357 8.13 -3.61 11.36
N ARG A 358 8.50 -3.47 12.64
CA ARG A 358 8.96 -4.58 13.47
C ARG A 358 7.87 -5.65 13.69
N GLU A 359 8.28 -6.90 13.79
CA GLU A 359 7.40 -8.01 14.17
C GLU A 359 7.27 -8.14 15.70
N GLY A 360 6.04 -8.03 16.23
CA GLY A 360 5.72 -8.37 17.62
C GLY A 360 5.79 -7.20 18.62
N ARG A 361 5.44 -7.46 19.89
CA ARG A 361 5.37 -6.47 20.98
C ARG A 361 6.70 -6.27 21.70
N GLN A 362 7.78 -5.99 20.98
CA GLN A 362 9.04 -5.60 21.61
C GLN A 362 9.08 -4.08 21.86
N LYS A 363 9.58 -3.67 23.03
CA LYS A 363 9.82 -2.24 23.32
C LYS A 363 10.87 -1.68 22.35
N GLY A 364 10.61 -0.51 21.79
CA GLY A 364 11.53 0.19 20.88
C GLY A 364 10.78 0.92 19.76
N SER A 365 11.52 1.36 18.74
CA SER A 365 10.94 1.95 17.52
C SER A 365 10.00 0.99 16.80
N ALA A 366 8.88 1.53 16.28
CA ALA A 366 7.97 0.80 15.41
C ALA A 366 8.65 0.40 14.08
N VAL A 367 9.64 1.19 13.64
CA VAL A 367 10.42 0.93 12.42
C VAL A 367 11.67 0.13 12.79
N GLU A 368 11.84 -1.01 12.14
CA GLU A 368 12.99 -1.91 12.29
C GLU A 368 14.10 -1.57 11.30
N ARG A 369 13.74 -1.18 10.08
CA ARG A 369 14.70 -0.93 9.00
C ARG A 369 14.29 0.28 8.18
N TRP A 370 15.30 1.05 7.79
CA TRP A 370 15.20 2.11 6.80
C TRP A 370 16.09 1.77 5.60
N GLU A 371 15.66 2.13 4.40
CA GLU A 371 16.45 1.94 3.18
C GLU A 371 16.17 3.04 2.16
N TRP A 372 17.22 3.50 1.47
CA TRP A 372 17.10 4.53 0.44
C TRP A 372 16.52 3.95 -0.85
N VAL A 373 15.53 4.64 -1.41
CA VAL A 373 14.93 4.33 -2.71
C VAL A 373 15.23 5.46 -3.67
N PRO A 374 16.05 5.24 -4.72
CA PRO A 374 16.34 6.28 -5.68
C PRO A 374 15.06 6.69 -6.41
N CYS A 375 15.00 7.95 -6.81
CA CYS A 375 13.92 8.46 -7.65
C CYS A 375 13.75 7.64 -8.95
N ALA A 376 12.51 7.42 -9.37
CA ALA A 376 12.20 6.71 -10.58
C ALA A 376 12.88 7.37 -11.80
N PRO A 377 13.45 6.61 -12.75
CA PRO A 377 14.08 7.18 -13.94
C PRO A 377 13.16 8.13 -14.72
N SER A 378 11.86 7.80 -14.75
CA SER A 378 10.83 8.62 -15.39
C SER A 378 10.65 9.98 -14.73
N MET A 379 10.85 10.10 -13.41
CA MET A 379 10.73 11.36 -12.66
C MET A 379 11.92 12.29 -12.91
N ARG A 380 13.13 11.73 -13.03
CA ARG A 380 14.34 12.51 -13.38
C ARG A 380 14.27 13.10 -14.79
N ALA A 381 13.63 12.40 -15.72
CA ALA A 381 13.53 12.84 -17.12
C ALA A 381 12.57 14.03 -17.33
N ASP A 382 11.62 14.25 -16.42
CA ASP A 382 10.63 15.33 -16.49
C ASP A 382 10.15 15.68 -15.06
N PRO A 383 10.81 16.59 -14.35
CA PRO A 383 10.47 16.90 -12.95
C PRO A 383 9.15 17.66 -12.79
N VAL A 384 8.61 18.28 -13.85
CA VAL A 384 7.48 19.22 -13.78
C VAL A 384 6.11 18.53 -13.82
N GLY A 385 6.05 17.26 -14.23
CA GLY A 385 4.79 16.53 -14.34
C GLY A 385 4.23 16.06 -13.00
N ARG A 386 2.93 16.30 -12.78
CA ARG A 386 2.20 15.75 -11.62
C ARG A 386 2.37 14.24 -11.54
N ALA A 387 2.94 13.79 -10.43
CA ALA A 387 3.13 12.38 -10.10
C ALA A 387 2.38 12.02 -8.82
N ILE A 388 2.03 10.75 -8.71
CA ILE A 388 1.32 10.18 -7.57
C ILE A 388 2.09 8.94 -7.11
N LEU A 389 2.45 8.88 -5.82
CA LEU A 389 3.14 7.74 -5.21
C LEU A 389 2.14 6.87 -4.45
N ALA A 390 1.98 5.64 -4.91
CA ALA A 390 1.16 4.60 -4.31
C ALA A 390 2.06 3.51 -3.71
N SER A 391 1.60 2.78 -2.70
CA SER A 391 2.25 1.55 -2.26
C SER A 391 1.29 0.37 -2.41
N SER A 392 1.69 -0.72 -3.06
CA SER A 392 0.77 -1.85 -3.27
C SER A 392 1.46 -3.21 -3.18
N PRO A 393 0.84 -4.24 -2.55
CA PRO A 393 1.36 -5.59 -2.63
C PRO A 393 1.22 -6.10 -4.07
N VAL A 394 2.23 -6.84 -4.52
CA VAL A 394 2.27 -7.41 -5.86
C VAL A 394 2.34 -8.93 -5.72
N GLY A 395 1.29 -9.60 -6.18
CA GLY A 395 1.19 -11.05 -6.27
C GLY A 395 1.43 -11.56 -7.68
N LEU A 396 1.25 -12.88 -7.87
CA LEU A 396 1.49 -13.52 -9.16
C LEU A 396 0.52 -13.02 -10.24
N ASP A 397 -0.74 -12.77 -9.87
CA ASP A 397 -1.76 -12.32 -10.81
C ASP A 397 -1.45 -10.92 -11.34
N GLU A 398 -0.72 -10.09 -10.58
CA GLU A 398 -0.23 -8.79 -11.01
C GLU A 398 1.02 -8.88 -11.88
N LEU A 399 1.87 -9.91 -11.69
CA LEU A 399 3.12 -10.09 -12.43
C LEU A 399 2.97 -10.82 -13.77
N VAL A 400 1.94 -11.66 -13.90
CA VAL A 400 1.72 -12.45 -15.10
C VAL A 400 1.11 -11.56 -16.20
N PHE A 401 1.92 -11.28 -17.23
CA PHE A 401 1.42 -10.76 -18.49
C PHE A 401 0.40 -11.73 -19.08
N PRO A 402 -0.81 -11.29 -19.49
CA PRO A 402 -1.55 -12.01 -20.50
C PRO A 402 -0.77 -11.86 -21.81
N SER A 403 0.19 -12.77 -22.06
CA SER A 403 0.68 -12.97 -23.41
C SER A 403 -0.53 -13.32 -24.27
N ARG A 404 -0.69 -12.56 -25.34
CA ARG A 404 -1.72 -12.83 -26.35
C ARG A 404 -1.65 -14.30 -26.76
N ALA A 405 -2.83 -14.91 -26.82
CA ALA A 405 -3.05 -16.11 -27.61
C ALA A 405 -2.35 -15.97 -28.97
N CYS A 406 -1.51 -16.95 -29.30
CA CYS A 406 -1.12 -17.19 -30.69
C CYS A 406 -2.34 -17.58 -31.51
#